data_AF-A0A4R5NS04-F1
#
_entry.id   AF-A0A4R5NS04-F1
#
_cell.length_a   1.000
_cell.length_b   1.000
_cell.length_c   1.000
_cell.angle_alpha   90.00
_cell.angle_beta   90.00
_cell.angle_gamma   90.00
#
_symmetry.space_group_name_H-M   'P 1'
#
loop_
_entity.id
_entity.type
_entity.pdbx_description
1 polymer ?
#
loop_
_entity_poly.entity_id
_entity_poly.type
_entity_poly.pdbx_seq_one_letter_code
_entity_poly.pdbx_strand_id
1 'polypeptide(L)'
;MSKLLDRSIGAVSVLMQIAFVVVCFSFITPFIYLYNGFTHANIMKMIANNGDFLIVPGHTQVTHSAVAHFPILPYSVLMAIGIFLAILSALFAFSAFIRISHNLGKKQYFVADNLAMLRRIVHAQMIAICSDVFLAIGNQMT
;
A
#
# COMPACT_ATOMS: atom_id res chain seq x y z
N MET A 1 -18.97 13.71 -26.65
CA MET A 1 -18.41 12.53 -25.95
C MET A 1 -19.00 11.28 -26.59
N SER A 2 -18.18 10.28 -26.92
CA SER A 2 -18.68 9.01 -27.50
C SER A 2 -19.43 8.20 -26.44
N LYS A 3 -20.46 7.44 -26.83
CA LYS A 3 -21.19 6.52 -25.93
C LYS A 3 -20.26 5.49 -25.26
N LEU A 4 -19.17 5.11 -25.94
CA LEU A 4 -18.15 4.23 -25.38
C LEU A 4 -17.39 4.90 -24.25
N LEU A 5 -16.96 6.16 -24.43
CA LEU A 5 -16.20 6.90 -23.43
C LEU A 5 -17.02 7.13 -22.15
N ASP A 6 -18.33 7.38 -22.28
CA ASP A 6 -19.23 7.55 -21.16
C ASP A 6 -19.39 6.28 -20.32
N ARG A 7 -19.59 5.14 -21.01
CA ARG A 7 -19.64 3.82 -20.36
C ARG A 7 -18.32 3.45 -19.69
N SER A 8 -17.19 3.75 -20.33
CA SER A 8 -15.86 3.48 -19.77
C SER A 8 -15.59 4.30 -18.51
N ILE A 9 -15.93 5.59 -18.50
CA ILE A 9 -15.76 6.45 -17.31
C ILE A 9 -16.63 5.94 -16.16
N GLY A 10 -17.87 5.55 -16.44
CA GLY A 10 -18.77 4.95 -15.45
C GLY A 10 -18.20 3.65 -14.86
N ALA A 11 -17.73 2.73 -15.71
CA ALA A 11 -17.14 1.47 -15.27
C ALA A 11 -15.88 1.70 -14.42
N VAL A 12 -14.98 2.58 -14.84
CA VAL A 12 -13.77 2.94 -14.07
C VAL A 12 -14.15 3.54 -12.73
N SER A 13 -15.14 4.44 -12.67
CA SER A 13 -15.59 5.03 -11.40
C SER A 13 -16.10 3.98 -10.41
N VAL A 14 -16.86 2.97 -10.88
CA VAL A 14 -17.35 1.89 -10.02
C VAL A 14 -16.20 1.03 -9.52
N LEU A 15 -15.27 0.63 -10.41
CA LEU A 15 -14.09 -0.14 -10.02
C LEU A 15 -13.24 0.60 -8.98
N MET A 16 -13.05 1.92 -9.15
CA MET A 16 -12.31 2.75 -8.19
C MET A 16 -13.00 2.83 -6.83
N GLN A 17 -14.34 2.88 -6.78
CA GLN A 17 -15.08 2.85 -5.52
C GLN A 17 -14.96 1.51 -4.79
N ILE A 18 -15.02 0.39 -5.53
CA ILE A 18 -14.79 -0.94 -4.97
C ILE A 18 -13.35 -1.03 -4.43
N ALA A 19 -12.36 -0.61 -5.21
CA ALA A 19 -10.96 -0.60 -4.80
C ALA A 19 -10.74 0.26 -3.54
N PHE A 20 -11.38 1.43 -3.47
CA PHE A 20 -11.34 2.29 -2.29
C PHE A 20 -11.82 1.57 -1.02
N VAL A 21 -12.96 0.86 -1.11
CA VAL A 21 -13.50 0.08 0.02
C VAL A 21 -12.56 -1.06 0.40
N VAL A 22 -11.98 -1.77 -0.57
CA VAL A 22 -11.00 -2.84 -0.31
C VAL A 22 -9.78 -2.29 0.44
N VAL A 23 -9.24 -1.13 0.03
CA VAL A 23 -8.11 -0.49 0.71
C VAL A 23 -8.46 -0.08 2.14
N CYS A 24 -9.70 0.31 2.43
CA CYS A 24 -10.12 0.57 3.81
C CYS A 24 -10.00 -0.67 4.71
N PHE A 25 -10.28 -1.87 4.20
CA PHE A 25 -10.07 -3.10 4.99
C PHE A 25 -8.59 -3.41 5.25
N SER A 26 -7.68 -2.91 4.40
CA SER A 26 -6.24 -3.08 4.58
C SER A 26 -5.67 -2.35 5.80
N PHE A 27 -6.42 -1.44 6.45
CA PHE A 27 -5.99 -0.80 7.70
C PHE A 27 -5.72 -1.78 8.84
N ILE A 28 -6.21 -3.02 8.76
CA ILE A 28 -5.93 -4.07 9.73
C ILE A 28 -4.46 -4.52 9.63
N THR A 29 -3.85 -4.48 8.45
CA THR A 29 -2.52 -5.04 8.18
C THR A 29 -1.39 -4.44 9.02
N PRO A 30 -1.27 -3.10 9.18
CA PRO A 30 -0.28 -2.50 10.09
C PRO A 30 -0.37 -3.03 11.53
N PHE A 31 -1.58 -3.24 12.05
CA PHE A 31 -1.78 -3.76 13.41
C PHE A 31 -1.37 -5.23 13.54
N ILE A 32 -1.56 -6.03 12.48
CA ILE A 32 -1.06 -7.42 12.45
C ILE A 32 0.47 -7.45 12.55
N TYR A 33 1.18 -6.57 11.82
CA TYR A 33 2.64 -6.48 11.89
C TYR A 33 3.13 -6.06 13.28
N LEU A 34 2.47 -5.08 13.91
CA LEU A 34 2.77 -4.67 15.28
C LEU A 34 2.49 -5.79 16.28
N TYR A 35 1.34 -6.44 16.21
CA TYR A 35 0.97 -7.55 17.09
C TYR A 35 1.99 -8.69 17.02
N ASN A 36 2.38 -9.08 15.81
CA ASN A 36 3.39 -10.11 15.58
C ASN A 36 4.75 -9.68 16.14
N GLY A 37 5.12 -8.39 16.02
CA GLY A 37 6.36 -7.84 16.55
C GLY A 37 6.43 -7.86 18.08
N PHE A 38 5.35 -7.47 18.76
CA PHE A 38 5.31 -7.43 20.23
C PHE A 38 5.19 -8.81 20.86
N THR A 39 4.38 -9.69 20.26
CA THR A 39 4.15 -11.04 20.81
C THR A 39 5.27 -12.02 20.45
N HIS A 40 6.19 -11.64 19.56
CA HIS A 40 7.17 -12.53 18.93
C HIS A 40 6.51 -13.77 18.26
N ALA A 41 5.19 -13.77 18.13
CA ALA A 41 4.41 -14.86 17.60
C ALA A 41 4.44 -14.80 16.07
N ASN A 42 4.61 -15.96 15.44
CA ASN A 42 4.49 -16.16 14.00
C ASN A 42 5.48 -15.42 13.08
N ILE A 43 6.40 -14.58 13.57
CA ILE A 43 7.44 -13.97 12.72
C ILE A 43 8.47 -15.01 12.29
N MET A 44 8.88 -15.92 13.17
CA MET A 44 9.70 -17.08 12.78
C MET A 44 9.03 -17.94 11.69
N LYS A 45 7.70 -18.10 11.73
CA LYS A 45 6.95 -18.85 10.70
C LYS A 45 6.78 -18.05 9.42
N MET A 46 6.61 -16.72 9.48
CA MET A 46 6.56 -15.85 8.30
C MET A 46 7.92 -15.80 7.60
N ILE A 47 9.02 -15.65 8.35
CA ILE A 47 10.39 -15.68 7.81
C ILE A 47 10.71 -17.06 7.24
N ALA A 48 10.29 -18.14 7.91
CA ALA A 48 10.59 -19.51 7.46
C ALA A 48 9.71 -20.00 6.29
N ASN A 49 8.48 -19.48 6.13
CA ASN A 49 7.55 -19.94 5.08
C ASN A 49 7.39 -18.96 3.90
N ASN A 50 7.69 -17.67 4.05
CA ASN A 50 7.71 -16.75 2.91
C ASN A 50 9.08 -16.79 2.25
N GLY A 51 9.14 -17.31 1.03
CA GLY A 51 10.36 -17.34 0.19
C GLY A 51 10.90 -15.97 -0.24
N ASP A 52 10.29 -14.88 0.23
CA ASP A 52 10.77 -13.50 0.03
C ASP A 52 11.85 -13.10 1.06
N PHE A 53 12.03 -13.88 2.14
CA PHE A 53 13.14 -13.69 3.06
C PHE A 53 14.36 -14.47 2.53
N LEU A 54 15.27 -13.77 1.86
CA LEU A 54 16.60 -14.23 1.43
C LEU A 54 16.66 -15.71 0.99
N ILE A 55 16.32 -15.98 -0.28
CA ILE A 55 16.94 -17.12 -0.96
C ILE A 55 18.42 -16.76 -1.15
N VAL A 56 19.26 -17.09 -0.16
CA VAL A 56 20.71 -17.14 -0.36
C VAL A 56 20.94 -18.19 -1.46
N PRO A 57 21.56 -17.83 -2.61
CA PRO A 57 21.85 -18.80 -3.65
C PRO A 57 22.72 -19.92 -3.06
N GLY A 58 22.15 -21.11 -2.86
CA GLY A 58 22.84 -22.29 -2.33
C GLY A 58 22.48 -22.74 -0.90
N HIS A 59 21.61 -22.04 -0.15
CA HIS A 59 21.11 -22.52 1.14
C HIS A 59 19.59 -22.34 1.22
N THR A 60 18.85 -23.45 1.07
CA THR A 60 17.38 -23.50 1.09
C THR A 60 16.76 -23.31 2.48
N GLN A 61 17.56 -23.09 3.51
CA GLN A 61 17.10 -22.85 4.86
C GLN A 61 17.87 -21.69 5.48
N VAL A 62 17.14 -20.65 5.89
CA VAL A 62 17.66 -19.58 6.72
C VAL A 62 18.27 -20.21 7.97
N THR A 63 19.54 -19.95 8.25
CA THR A 63 20.24 -20.57 9.38
C THR A 63 19.50 -20.22 10.67
N HIS A 64 19.28 -21.19 11.57
CA HIS A 64 18.58 -20.96 12.85
C HIS A 64 19.15 -19.78 13.67
N SER A 65 20.45 -19.48 13.52
CA SER A 65 21.13 -18.33 14.11
C SER A 65 20.69 -16.98 13.53
N ALA A 66 20.45 -16.89 12.21
CA ALA A 66 19.97 -15.67 11.56
C ALA A 66 18.54 -15.32 12.00
N VAL A 67 17.69 -16.34 12.18
CA VAL A 67 16.33 -16.16 12.71
C VAL A 67 16.35 -15.74 14.19
N ALA A 68 17.25 -16.30 15.00
CA ALA A 68 17.37 -15.98 16.43
C ALA A 68 17.90 -14.57 16.71
N HIS A 69 18.58 -13.94 15.75
CA HIS A 69 19.13 -12.58 15.89
C HIS A 69 18.43 -11.55 15.00
N PHE A 70 17.35 -11.96 14.31
CA PHE A 70 16.58 -11.07 13.48
C PHE A 70 15.98 -9.93 14.33
N PRO A 71 16.15 -8.66 13.93
CA PRO A 71 15.62 -7.52 14.67
C PRO A 71 14.10 -7.39 14.43
N ILE A 72 13.34 -8.31 15.04
CA ILE A 72 11.88 -8.50 14.88
C ILE A 72 11.11 -7.20 15.13
N LEU A 73 11.37 -6.56 16.26
CA LEU A 73 10.60 -5.41 16.71
C LEU A 73 10.78 -4.19 15.80
N PRO A 74 12.01 -3.76 15.46
CA PRO A 74 12.17 -2.65 14.50
C PRO A 74 11.66 -3.02 13.10
N TYR A 75 11.85 -4.25 12.61
CA TYR A 75 11.25 -4.69 11.34
C TYR A 75 9.72 -4.50 11.34
N SER A 76 9.04 -5.03 12.35
CA SER A 76 7.58 -4.92 12.49
C SER A 76 7.09 -3.48 12.55
N VAL A 77 7.82 -2.60 13.25
CA VAL A 77 7.49 -1.17 13.33
C VAL A 77 7.68 -0.47 11.99
N LEU A 78 8.79 -0.70 11.29
CA LEU A 78 9.03 -0.11 9.97
C LEU A 78 7.97 -0.57 8.95
N MET A 79 7.66 -1.87 8.92
CA MET A 79 6.65 -2.42 8.02
C MET A 79 5.26 -1.85 8.33
N ALA A 80 4.89 -1.73 9.61
CA ALA A 80 3.61 -1.14 10.01
C ALA A 80 3.49 0.33 9.55
N ILE A 81 4.55 1.13 9.74
CA ILE A 81 4.58 2.54 9.30
C ILE A 81 4.49 2.63 7.77
N GLY A 82 5.30 1.85 7.04
CA GLY A 82 5.29 1.83 5.58
C GLY A 82 3.91 1.45 5.04
N ILE A 83 3.34 0.33 5.49
CA ILE A 83 2.02 -0.12 5.05
C ILE A 83 0.93 0.91 5.38
N PHE A 84 0.98 1.53 6.55
CA PHE A 84 0.02 2.58 6.91
C PHE A 84 0.08 3.79 5.96
N LEU A 85 1.29 4.25 5.61
CA LEU A 85 1.49 5.33 4.65
C LEU A 85 1.04 4.92 3.24
N ALA A 86 1.32 3.70 2.80
CA ALA A 86 0.86 3.16 1.51
C ALA A 86 -0.67 3.18 1.41
N ILE A 87 -1.37 2.75 2.47
CA ILE A 87 -2.84 2.76 2.54
C ILE A 87 -3.36 4.20 2.44
N LEU A 88 -2.78 5.15 3.19
CA LEU A 88 -3.18 6.55 3.12
C LEU A 88 -2.98 7.14 1.72
N SER A 89 -1.84 6.85 1.09
CA SER A 89 -1.56 7.25 -0.29
C SER A 89 -2.62 6.72 -1.25
N ALA A 90 -2.91 5.41 -1.18
CA ALA A 90 -3.91 4.77 -2.03
C ALA A 90 -5.31 5.39 -1.86
N LEU A 91 -5.74 5.66 -0.63
CA LEU A 91 -7.03 6.30 -0.37
C LEU A 91 -7.10 7.72 -0.96
N PHE A 92 -6.04 8.50 -0.82
CA PHE A 92 -5.99 9.85 -1.40
C PHE A 92 -5.99 9.82 -2.92
N ALA A 93 -5.26 8.89 -3.53
CA ALA A 93 -5.29 8.70 -4.98
C ALA A 93 -6.68 8.27 -5.47
N PHE A 94 -7.27 7.23 -4.89
CA PHE A 94 -8.59 6.73 -5.30
C PHE A 94 -9.69 7.77 -5.11
N SER A 95 -9.70 8.48 -3.98
CA SER A 95 -10.70 9.55 -3.76
C SER A 95 -10.58 10.68 -4.78
N ALA A 96 -9.37 11.03 -5.20
CA ALA A 96 -9.14 12.02 -6.26
C ALA A 96 -9.59 11.50 -7.63
N PHE A 97 -9.27 10.25 -7.98
CA PHE A 97 -9.69 9.62 -9.23
C PHE A 97 -11.22 9.53 -9.35
N ILE A 98 -11.91 9.08 -8.29
CA ILE A 98 -13.37 9.01 -8.26
C ILE A 98 -13.99 10.39 -8.56
N ARG A 99 -13.46 11.44 -7.93
CA ARG A 99 -13.98 12.81 -8.12
C ARG A 99 -13.69 13.36 -9.51
N ILE A 100 -12.52 13.08 -10.07
CA ILE A 100 -12.17 13.44 -11.46
C ILE A 100 -13.10 12.69 -12.44
N SER A 101 -13.27 11.37 -12.29
CA SER A 101 -14.16 10.57 -13.14
C SER A 101 -15.60 11.09 -13.10
N HIS A 102 -16.10 11.46 -11.92
CA HIS A 102 -17.42 12.06 -11.77
C HIS A 102 -17.55 13.39 -12.52
N ASN A 103 -16.56 14.28 -12.39
CA ASN A 103 -16.55 15.56 -13.09
C ASN A 103 -16.44 15.39 -14.61
N LEU A 104 -15.67 14.41 -15.08
CA LEU A 104 -15.58 14.04 -16.49
C LEU A 104 -16.92 13.53 -17.04
N GLY A 105 -17.64 12.70 -16.28
CA GLY A 105 -18.99 12.26 -16.62
C GLY A 105 -19.99 13.42 -16.77
N LYS A 106 -19.81 14.48 -15.97
CA LYS A 106 -20.57 15.74 -16.07
C LYS A 106 -20.07 16.69 -17.18
N LYS A 107 -19.09 16.29 -17.98
CA LYS A 107 -18.42 17.12 -19.01
C LYS A 107 -17.74 18.38 -18.44
N GLN A 108 -17.42 18.36 -17.14
CA GLN A 108 -16.71 19.43 -16.43
C GLN A 108 -15.21 19.15 -16.46
N TYR A 109 -14.61 19.29 -17.65
CA TYR A 109 -13.21 18.92 -17.87
C TYR A 109 -12.22 19.87 -17.18
N PHE A 110 -12.46 21.18 -17.28
CA PHE A 110 -11.53 22.23 -16.83
C PHE A 110 -12.09 23.03 -15.64
N VAL A 111 -12.45 22.32 -14.58
CA VAL A 111 -12.89 22.94 -13.32
C VAL A 111 -11.76 22.98 -12.30
N ALA A 112 -11.73 24.03 -11.46
CA ALA A 112 -10.75 24.18 -10.39
C ALA A 112 -10.71 22.96 -9.45
N ASP A 113 -11.85 22.29 -9.26
CA ASP A 113 -11.97 21.03 -8.54
C ASP A 113 -11.06 19.93 -9.10
N ASN A 114 -10.97 19.77 -10.42
CA ASN A 114 -10.10 18.76 -11.03
C ASN A 114 -8.63 19.10 -10.80
N LEU A 115 -8.26 20.38 -10.85
CA LEU A 115 -6.91 20.83 -10.54
C LEU A 115 -6.54 20.52 -9.08
N ALA A 116 -7.46 20.77 -8.14
CA ALA A 116 -7.27 20.42 -6.73
C ALA A 116 -7.12 18.90 -6.52
N MET A 117 -7.92 18.09 -7.21
CA MET A 117 -7.79 16.62 -7.17
C MET A 117 -6.48 16.14 -7.79
N LEU A 118 -6.02 16.76 -8.88
CA LEU A 118 -4.73 16.42 -9.48
C LEU A 118 -3.57 16.73 -8.50
N ARG A 119 -3.62 17.88 -7.82
CA ARG A 119 -2.66 18.19 -6.74
C ARG A 119 -2.73 17.15 -5.63
N ARG A 120 -3.92 16.70 -5.24
CA ARG A 120 -4.06 15.64 -4.22
C ARG A 120 -3.41 14.32 -4.65
N ILE A 121 -3.46 13.97 -5.94
CA ILE A 121 -2.74 12.81 -6.49
C ILE A 121 -1.23 12.99 -6.33
N VAL A 122 -0.69 14.18 -6.63
CA VAL A 122 0.74 14.46 -6.41
C VAL A 122 1.12 14.30 -4.94
N HIS A 123 0.31 14.81 -4.01
CA HIS A 123 0.55 14.61 -2.57
C HIS A 123 0.47 13.12 -2.18
N ALA A 124 -0.47 12.36 -2.75
CA ALA A 124 -0.55 10.92 -2.54
C ALA A 124 0.73 10.22 -3.01
N GLN A 125 1.27 10.59 -4.17
CA GLN A 125 2.55 10.05 -4.67
C GLN A 125 3.72 10.37 -3.74
N MET A 126 3.79 11.58 -3.19
CA MET A 126 4.81 11.91 -2.19
C MET A 126 4.70 11.03 -0.93
N ILE A 127 3.48 10.75 -0.46
CA ILE A 127 3.26 9.82 0.67
C ILE A 127 3.69 8.40 0.31
N ALA A 128 3.42 7.94 -0.92
CA ALA A 128 3.88 6.63 -1.40
C ALA A 128 5.41 6.53 -1.44
N ILE A 129 6.10 7.56 -1.93
CA ILE A 129 7.57 7.59 -1.91
C ILE A 129 8.10 7.48 -0.47
N CYS A 130 7.50 8.20 0.47
CA CYS A 130 7.85 8.09 1.88
C CYS A 130 7.59 6.68 2.43
N SER A 131 6.47 6.06 2.06
CA SER A 131 6.15 4.67 2.40
C SER A 131 7.23 3.70 1.93
N ASP A 132 7.63 3.82 0.65
CA ASP A 132 8.61 2.94 0.03
C ASP A 132 9.95 2.96 0.76
N VAL A 133 10.37 4.11 1.32
CA VAL A 133 11.57 4.19 2.15
C VAL A 133 11.46 3.28 3.37
N PHE A 134 10.36 3.31 4.12
CA PHE A 134 10.18 2.45 5.29
C PHE A 134 10.11 0.97 4.93
N LEU A 135 9.38 0.63 3.86
CA LEU A 135 9.26 -0.74 3.38
C LEU A 135 10.61 -1.27 2.88
N ALA A 136 11.38 -0.46 2.14
CA ALA A 136 12.69 -0.84 1.64
C ALA A 136 13.69 -1.06 2.77
N ILE A 137 13.71 -0.17 3.79
CA ILE A 137 14.57 -0.37 4.96
C ILE A 137 14.16 -1.66 5.69
N GLY A 138 12.87 -1.89 5.93
CA GLY A 138 12.38 -3.13 6.55
C GLY A 138 12.82 -4.38 5.80
N ASN A 139 12.67 -4.40 4.46
CA ASN A 139 13.09 -5.50 3.59
C ASN A 139 14.61 -5.66 3.46
N GLN A 140 15.41 -4.69 3.89
CA GLN A 140 16.88 -4.81 3.94
C GLN A 140 17.38 -5.28 5.31
N MET A 141 16.52 -5.30 6.34
CA MET A 141 16.86 -5.83 7.66
C MET A 141 16.77 -7.37 7.71
N THR A 142 16.15 -7.96 6.69
CA THR A 142 15.94 -9.39 6.48
C THR A 142 17.06 -10.02 5.70
#